data_AF-A0A7C2PM78-F1
#
_entry.id   AF-A0A7C2PM78-F1
#
_cell.length_a   1.000
_cell.length_b   1.000
_cell.length_c   1.000
_cell.angle_alpha   90.00
_cell.angle_beta   90.00
_cell.angle_gamma   90.00
#
_symmetry.space_group_name_H-M   'P 1'
#
loop_
_entity.id
_entity.type
_entity.pdbx_description
1 polymer ?
#
loop_
_entity_poly.entity_id
_entity_poly.type
_entity_poly.pdbx_seq_one_letter_code
_entity_poly.pdbx_strand_id
1 'polypeptide(L)'
;MPILSKHLIRDENLIRNENLVIEGVDVSGDWSTFIKTRVVQDYNDSLQEDIAALPGGENIHRCWQCGSCTNTCTINALNPDFNPRYWIYLIRIG
;
A
#
# COMPACT_ATOMS: atom_id res chain seq x y z
N MET A 1 4.16 -5.13 -10.50
CA MET A 1 3.93 -3.68 -10.25
C MET A 1 4.71 -3.22 -9.01
N PRO A 2 5.49 -2.11 -9.05
CA PRO A 2 6.20 -1.58 -7.88
C PRO A 2 5.26 -1.25 -6.73
N ILE A 3 5.67 -1.44 -5.48
CA ILE A 3 4.87 -1.12 -4.27
C ILE A 3 4.31 0.31 -4.32
N LEU A 4 5.06 1.25 -4.91
CA LEU A 4 4.70 2.66 -5.07
C LEU A 4 3.61 2.96 -6.11
N SER A 5 3.21 1.99 -6.93
CA SER A 5 2.30 2.24 -8.07
C SER A 5 0.82 2.03 -7.76
N LYS A 6 0.48 1.62 -6.53
CA LYS A 6 -0.92 1.54 -6.07
C LYS A 6 -1.30 2.79 -5.30
N HIS A 7 -2.47 3.36 -5.61
CA HIS A 7 -3.06 4.43 -4.79
C HIS A 7 -3.39 3.86 -3.40
N LEU A 8 -2.94 4.53 -2.34
CA LEU A 8 -3.18 4.13 -0.94
C LEU A 8 -4.61 4.46 -0.47
N ILE A 9 -5.37 5.21 -1.28
CA ILE A 9 -6.76 5.57 -0.99
C ILE A 9 -7.64 4.43 -1.51
N ARG A 10 -8.44 3.82 -0.62
CA ARG A 10 -9.43 2.81 -1.02
C ARG A 10 -10.48 3.44 -1.93
N ASP A 11 -11.01 2.69 -2.89
CA ASP A 11 -11.97 3.22 -3.87
C ASP A 11 -13.24 3.77 -3.23
N GLU A 12 -13.68 3.19 -2.11
CA GLU A 12 -14.79 3.70 -1.27
C GLU A 12 -14.54 5.10 -0.69
N ASN A 13 -13.27 5.50 -0.57
CA ASN A 13 -12.86 6.83 -0.11
C ASN A 13 -12.55 7.78 -1.29
N LEU A 14 -12.76 7.35 -2.54
CA LEU A 14 -12.63 8.20 -3.72
C LEU A 14 -13.91 9.00 -3.96
N ILE A 15 -13.82 10.32 -3.78
CA ILE A 15 -14.91 11.25 -4.12
C ILE A 15 -14.64 11.76 -5.53
N ARG A 16 -15.31 11.17 -6.52
CA ARG A 16 -15.16 11.55 -7.91
C ARG A 16 -16.32 12.42 -8.36
N ASN A 17 -16.00 13.58 -8.93
CA ASN A 17 -16.96 14.44 -9.61
C ASN A 17 -16.71 14.35 -11.12
N GLU A 18 -17.64 13.77 -11.87
CA GLU A 18 -17.49 13.59 -13.32
C GLU A 18 -17.59 14.91 -14.10
N ASN A 19 -18.41 15.85 -13.61
CA ASN A 19 -18.52 17.18 -14.18
C ASN A 19 -18.73 18.20 -13.06
N LEU A 20 -17.79 19.11 -12.89
CA LEU A 20 -17.87 20.17 -11.90
C LEU A 20 -17.12 21.39 -12.41
N VAL A 21 -17.82 22.50 -12.58
CA VAL A 21 -17.24 23.78 -13.01
C VAL A 21 -17.48 24.81 -11.92
N ILE A 22 -16.39 25.40 -11.41
CA ILE A 22 -16.43 26.46 -10.39
C ILE A 22 -15.84 27.72 -11.01
N GLU A 23 -16.59 28.82 -11.01
CA GLU A 23 -16.14 30.11 -11.55
C GLU A 23 -15.61 30.05 -13.00
N GLY A 24 -16.17 29.14 -13.82
CA GLY A 24 -15.74 28.93 -15.20
C GLY A 24 -14.52 28.03 -15.37
N VAL A 25 -13.96 27.50 -14.28
CA VAL A 25 -12.85 26.54 -14.28
C VAL A 25 -13.39 25.12 -14.08
N ASP A 26 -13.05 24.21 -14.99
CA ASP A 26 -13.34 22.78 -14.85
C ASP A 26 -12.45 22.19 -13.76
N VAL A 27 -13.11 21.66 -12.72
CA VAL A 27 -12.53 21.04 -11.54
C VAL A 27 -13.11 19.63 -11.34
N SER A 28 -13.53 18.98 -12.43
CA SER A 28 -13.87 17.55 -12.44
C SER A 28 -12.65 16.68 -12.06
N GLY A 29 -12.90 15.53 -11.43
CA GLY A 29 -11.87 14.58 -11.01
C GLY A 29 -12.07 14.03 -9.59
N ASP A 30 -11.00 13.46 -9.03
CA ASP A 30 -10.99 12.82 -7.73
C ASP A 30 -10.62 13.84 -6.63
N TRP A 31 -11.61 14.35 -5.92
CA TRP A 31 -11.41 15.43 -4.93
C TRP A 31 -10.75 14.93 -3.65
N SER A 32 -10.94 13.66 -3.30
CA SER A 32 -10.26 13.04 -2.18
C SER A 32 -8.75 12.92 -2.39
N THR A 33 -8.28 12.94 -3.65
CA THR A 33 -6.85 12.99 -3.95
C THR A 33 -6.27 14.39 -3.85
N PHE A 34 -7.04 15.48 -3.79
CA PHE A 34 -6.48 16.85 -3.78
C PHE A 34 -6.80 17.66 -2.52
N ILE A 35 -7.98 17.48 -1.94
CA ILE A 35 -8.50 18.39 -0.90
C ILE A 35 -8.71 17.71 0.45
N LYS A 36 -9.12 16.44 0.47
CA LYS A 36 -9.40 15.73 1.72
C LYS A 36 -8.14 15.07 2.29
N THR A 37 -8.16 14.91 3.62
CA THR A 37 -7.12 14.19 4.37
C THR A 37 -6.96 12.77 3.82
N ARG A 38 -5.73 12.38 3.52
CA ARG A 38 -5.35 11.04 3.04
C ARG A 38 -4.80 10.14 4.14
N VAL A 39 -4.89 10.58 5.40
CA VAL A 39 -4.39 9.82 6.55
C VAL A 39 -5.34 8.66 6.78
N VAL A 40 -4.83 7.45 6.61
CA VAL A 40 -5.47 6.22 7.05
C VAL A 40 -5.32 6.17 8.57
N GLN A 41 -6.44 6.04 9.29
CA GLN A 41 -6.47 6.08 10.76
C GLN A 41 -6.72 4.71 11.38
N ASP A 42 -7.12 3.73 10.58
CA ASP A 42 -7.51 2.38 10.95
C ASP A 42 -6.37 1.36 10.76
N TYR A 43 -5.13 1.78 10.95
CA TYR A 43 -3.98 0.87 10.90
C TYR A 43 -4.05 -0.16 12.04
N ASN A 44 -3.73 -1.42 11.74
CA ASN A 44 -3.59 -2.44 12.78
C ASN A 44 -2.18 -2.37 13.36
N ASP A 45 -2.00 -1.60 14.42
CA ASP A 45 -0.72 -1.48 15.12
C ASP A 45 -0.20 -2.82 15.68
N SER A 46 -1.09 -3.81 15.88
CA SER A 46 -0.74 -5.17 16.32
C SER A 46 -0.40 -6.13 15.18
N LEU A 47 -0.50 -5.70 13.90
CA LEU A 47 -0.30 -6.59 12.75
C LEU A 47 1.07 -7.28 12.77
N GLN A 48 2.11 -6.59 13.22
CA GLN A 48 3.44 -7.18 13.35
C GLN A 48 3.45 -8.35 14.35
N GLU A 49 2.72 -8.22 15.45
CA GLU A 49 2.61 -9.24 16.51
C GLU A 49 1.84 -10.45 15.99
N ASP A 50 0.75 -10.21 15.27
CA ASP A 50 -0.05 -11.25 14.62
C ASP A 50 0.80 -12.08 13.66
N ILE A 51 1.64 -11.42 12.83
CA ILE A 51 2.54 -12.11 11.91
C ILE A 51 3.65 -12.84 12.65
N ALA A 52 4.21 -12.26 13.71
CA ALA A 52 5.25 -12.91 14.50
C ALA A 52 4.76 -14.19 15.19
N ALA A 53 3.45 -14.32 15.43
CA ALA A 53 2.82 -15.52 15.97
C ALA A 53 2.62 -16.63 14.92
N LEU A 54 2.75 -16.34 13.62
CA LEU A 54 2.64 -17.34 12.56
C LEU A 54 3.96 -18.12 12.39
N PRO A 55 3.90 -19.43 12.06
CA PRO A 55 5.10 -20.21 11.74
C PRO A 55 5.94 -19.55 10.63
N GLY A 56 7.21 -19.26 10.91
CA GLY A 56 8.14 -18.60 9.99
C GLY A 56 8.07 -17.06 10.00
N GLY A 57 7.16 -16.46 10.76
CA GLY A 57 7.02 -15.01 10.92
C GLY A 57 7.80 -14.41 12.09
N GLU A 58 8.40 -15.23 12.94
CA GLU A 58 8.97 -14.86 14.25
C GLU A 58 10.02 -13.75 14.14
N ASN A 59 10.71 -13.68 12.99
CA ASN A 59 11.81 -12.75 12.74
C ASN A 59 11.42 -11.54 11.87
N ILE A 60 10.12 -11.29 11.65
CA ILE A 60 9.67 -10.18 10.80
C ILE A 60 10.17 -8.80 11.28
N HIS A 61 10.25 -8.62 12.60
CA HIS A 61 10.78 -7.41 13.27
C HIS A 61 12.27 -7.13 12.94
N ARG A 62 13.02 -8.12 12.43
CA ARG A 62 14.43 -7.96 12.04
C ARG A 62 14.60 -7.37 10.64
N CYS A 63 13.52 -7.21 9.88
CA CYS A 63 13.60 -6.71 8.52
C CYS A 63 13.95 -5.22 8.47
N TRP A 64 15.15 -4.90 8.00
CA TRP A 64 15.63 -3.52 7.77
C TRP A 64 15.55 -3.08 6.30
N GLN A 65 14.75 -3.76 5.48
CA GLN A 65 14.48 -3.39 4.08
C GLN A 65 15.68 -3.50 3.11
N CYS A 66 16.61 -4.43 3.36
CA CYS A 66 17.81 -4.64 2.53
C CYS A 66 17.55 -5.11 1.09
N GLY A 67 16.41 -5.75 0.81
CA GLY A 67 16.04 -6.23 -0.52
C GLY A 67 16.57 -7.61 -0.93
N SER A 68 17.28 -8.34 -0.06
CA SER A 68 17.78 -9.69 -0.37
C SER A 68 16.65 -10.66 -0.78
N CYS A 69 15.47 -10.55 -0.15
CA CYS A 69 14.31 -11.38 -0.47
C CYS A 69 13.77 -11.15 -1.89
N THR A 70 13.85 -9.92 -2.42
CA THR A 70 13.46 -9.64 -3.81
C THR A 70 14.45 -10.26 -4.78
N ASN A 71 15.75 -10.13 -4.52
CA ASN A 71 16.79 -10.65 -5.40
C ASN A 71 16.80 -12.19 -5.47
N THR A 72 16.47 -12.87 -4.36
CA THR A 72 16.43 -14.35 -4.31
C THR A 72 15.05 -14.95 -4.59
N CYS A 73 14.05 -14.13 -4.97
CA CYS A 73 12.68 -14.62 -5.11
C CYS A 73 12.56 -15.56 -6.32
N THR A 74 12.33 -16.85 -6.06
CA THR A 74 12.14 -17.86 -7.11
C THR A 74 10.84 -17.65 -7.89
N ILE A 75 9.82 -17.07 -7.25
CA ILE A 75 8.52 -16.79 -7.90
C ILE A 75 8.63 -15.66 -8.92
N ASN A 76 9.57 -14.72 -8.77
CA ASN A 76 9.75 -13.63 -9.73
C ASN A 76 10.05 -14.14 -11.15
N ALA A 77 10.70 -15.31 -11.29
CA ALA A 77 10.94 -15.94 -12.58
C ALA A 77 9.66 -16.48 -13.25
N LEU A 78 8.65 -16.86 -12.47
CA LEU A 78 7.36 -17.34 -12.95
C LEU A 78 6.33 -16.22 -13.09
N ASN A 79 6.42 -15.22 -12.22
CA ASN A 79 5.53 -14.06 -12.18
C ASN A 79 6.36 -12.79 -11.86
N PRO A 80 6.76 -12.02 -12.88
CA PRO A 80 7.53 -10.78 -12.71
C PRO A 80 6.80 -9.69 -11.90
N ASP A 81 5.49 -9.80 -11.72
CA ASP A 81 4.72 -8.88 -10.88
C ASP A 81 4.77 -9.23 -9.39
N PHE A 82 5.21 -10.44 -9.05
CA PHE A 82 5.34 -10.87 -7.67
C PHE A 82 6.59 -10.28 -7.03
N ASN A 83 6.39 -9.53 -5.94
CA ASN A 83 7.49 -9.04 -5.13
C ASN A 83 7.23 -9.35 -3.64
N PRO A 84 8.05 -10.20 -3.00
CA PRO A 84 7.83 -10.59 -1.61
C PRO A 84 7.94 -9.40 -0.64
N ARG A 85 8.61 -8.31 -1.03
CA ARG A 85 8.66 -7.08 -0.22
C ARG A 85 7.31 -6.38 -0.08
N TYR A 86 6.36 -6.62 -1.00
CA TYR A 86 5.04 -5.98 -0.88
C TYR A 86 4.36 -6.38 0.42
N TRP A 87 4.41 -7.67 0.77
CA TRP A 87 3.85 -8.17 2.03
C TRP A 87 4.59 -7.61 3.24
N ILE A 88 5.92 -7.59 3.21
CA ILE A 88 6.72 -7.01 4.30
C ILE A 88 6.39 -5.52 4.49
N TYR A 89 6.18 -4.77 3.40
CA TYR A 89 5.75 -3.39 3.48
C TYR A 89 4.38 -3.26 4.16
N LEU A 90 3.39 -4.06 3.74
CA LEU A 90 2.05 -4.06 4.36
C LEU A 90 2.10 -4.37 5.85
N ILE A 91 2.91 -5.34 6.27
CA ILE A 91 3.05 -5.72 7.69
C ILE A 91 3.64 -4.57 8.51
N ARG A 92 4.55 -3.77 7.92
CA ARG A 92 5.21 -2.68 8.62
C ARG A 92 4.40 -1.39 8.69
N ILE A 93 3.43 -1.20 7.81
CA ILE A 93 2.54 -0.03 7.86
C ILE A 93 1.38 -0.23 8.86
N GLY A 94 1.03 -1.49 9.17
CA GLY A 94 -0.16 -1.83 9.95
C GLY A 94 -1.39 -2.04 9.07
#